data_AF-A0A7C9FZ10-F1
#
_entry.id   AF-A0A7C9FZ10-F1
#
_cell.length_a   1.000
_cell.length_b   1.000
_cell.length_c   1.000
_cell.angle_alpha   90.00
_cell.angle_beta   90.00
_cell.angle_gamma   90.00
#
_symmetry.space_group_name_H-M   'P 1'
#
loop_
_entity.id
_entity.type
_entity.pdbx_description
1 polymer ?
#
loop_
_entity_poly.entity_id
_entity_poly.type
_entity_poly.pdbx_seq_one_letter_code
_entity_poly.pdbx_strand_id
1 'polypeptide(L)'
;MGGNSSPVLTNCRFTENSTTGSNTFGGAVYNVVNAASGTSDPVFTNCSFQGNTSTSFGAAVFNYGGTSGVSSPTFTNCSFQANISSTTNVGAITNYSMTGARSVPLTNCVFFDNGGSGTIKNLIGGTSTASYSLFEPSVNNYIDGGNNQTTSVNPFISTTSTELRPGSPAIDAGNSAANATCTDLAGNVRILNNIDLGAYEFGAALPYSAALSGTATIPAGGTANLAVALGGGAAPYTVTYVPNGGSNTPVTGYTSGANIPVSPNATTTYRLVSVTDASGCAATLAGTPPGGSANVTIQAPPPPSLLSHPPAGLRVRR
;
A
#
# COMPACT_ATOMS: atom_id res chain seq x y z
N MET A 1 36.12 4.51 4.48
CA MET A 1 35.27 3.60 5.27
C MET A 1 34.15 3.11 4.36
N GLY A 2 33.89 1.80 4.32
CA GLY A 2 32.80 1.23 3.53
C GLY A 2 31.47 1.38 4.26
N GLY A 3 30.70 2.42 3.93
CA GLY A 3 29.37 2.64 4.49
C GLY A 3 28.33 1.67 3.91
N ASN A 4 27.27 1.44 4.67
CA ASN A 4 26.10 0.68 4.24
C ASN A 4 24.86 1.60 4.19
N SER A 5 24.14 1.60 3.08
CA SER A 5 22.90 2.36 2.89
C SER A 5 21.87 1.53 2.13
N SER A 6 20.98 0.84 2.85
CA SER A 6 20.00 -0.07 2.25
C SER A 6 18.58 0.23 2.74
N PRO A 7 17.99 1.38 2.35
CA PRO A 7 16.64 1.75 2.77
C PRO A 7 15.57 0.84 2.13
N VAL A 8 14.43 0.72 2.80
CA VAL A 8 13.25 0.00 2.31
C VAL A 8 12.16 1.02 1.98
N LEU A 9 11.65 0.95 0.76
CA LEU A 9 10.64 1.86 0.23
C LEU A 9 9.44 1.05 -0.25
N THR A 10 8.32 1.22 0.44
CA THR A 10 7.06 0.54 0.12
C THR A 10 6.00 1.59 -0.20
N ASN A 11 5.21 1.35 -1.25
CA ASN A 11 4.12 2.25 -1.66
C ASN A 11 4.59 3.71 -1.87
N CYS A 12 5.77 3.89 -2.48
CA CYS A 12 6.33 5.22 -2.78
C CYS A 12 6.09 5.62 -4.23
N ARG A 13 5.89 6.93 -4.45
CA ARG A 13 5.72 7.52 -5.79
C ARG A 13 6.88 8.46 -6.10
N PHE A 14 7.58 8.19 -7.19
CA PHE A 14 8.62 9.01 -7.77
C PHE A 14 8.13 9.57 -9.10
N THR A 15 7.62 10.79 -9.07
CA THR A 15 7.02 11.45 -10.25
C THR A 15 7.75 12.68 -10.67
N GLU A 16 8.01 12.79 -11.97
CA GLU A 16 8.49 14.02 -12.61
C GLU A 16 9.78 14.58 -11.99
N ASN A 17 10.59 13.72 -11.37
CA ASN A 17 11.90 14.12 -10.86
C ASN A 17 12.85 14.29 -12.05
N SER A 18 13.65 15.35 -12.03
CA SER A 18 14.48 15.72 -13.17
C SER A 18 15.88 16.14 -12.74
N THR A 19 16.89 15.69 -13.48
CA THR A 19 18.25 16.23 -13.40
C THR A 19 18.64 16.90 -14.73
N THR A 20 19.22 18.11 -14.65
CA THR A 20 19.59 18.92 -15.82
C THR A 20 21.09 19.25 -15.83
N GLY A 21 21.66 19.45 -17.02
CA GLY A 21 23.09 19.73 -17.21
C GLY A 21 23.88 18.55 -17.78
N SER A 22 25.20 18.65 -17.84
CA SER A 22 26.06 17.54 -18.29
C SER A 22 26.29 16.52 -17.17
N ASN A 23 26.43 15.24 -17.53
CA ASN A 23 26.80 14.15 -16.62
C ASN A 23 25.82 13.96 -15.43
N THR A 24 24.51 14.02 -15.70
CA THR A 24 23.48 13.79 -14.68
C THR A 24 22.86 12.41 -14.79
N PHE A 25 22.57 11.80 -13.63
CA PHE A 25 22.10 10.42 -13.52
C PHE A 25 21.01 10.29 -12.47
N GLY A 26 20.11 9.31 -12.63
CA GLY A 26 19.17 8.92 -11.59
C GLY A 26 18.15 10.01 -11.30
N GLY A 27 17.27 10.32 -12.27
CA GLY A 27 16.30 11.40 -12.14
C GLY A 27 15.46 11.31 -10.86
N ALA A 28 15.12 10.09 -10.42
CA ALA A 28 14.49 9.83 -9.12
C ALA A 28 15.45 9.26 -8.06
N VAL A 29 16.25 8.26 -8.43
CA VAL A 29 17.11 7.51 -7.51
C VAL A 29 18.53 7.44 -8.06
N TYR A 30 19.47 7.96 -7.27
CA TYR A 30 20.90 7.85 -7.51
C TYR A 30 21.53 6.95 -6.44
N ASN A 31 21.67 5.66 -6.76
CA ASN A 31 22.14 4.63 -5.85
C ASN A 31 23.61 4.30 -6.14
N VAL A 32 24.53 4.77 -5.30
CA VAL A 32 25.95 4.81 -5.64
C VAL A 32 26.83 4.36 -4.47
N VAL A 33 27.79 3.50 -4.78
CA VAL A 33 28.89 3.15 -3.88
C VAL A 33 30.21 3.58 -4.50
N ASN A 34 30.84 4.58 -3.87
CA ASN A 34 32.16 5.10 -4.27
C ASN A 34 33.32 4.56 -3.42
N ALA A 35 33.04 4.04 -2.23
CA ALA A 35 34.06 3.52 -1.33
C ALA A 35 34.36 2.05 -1.61
N ALA A 36 35.63 1.66 -1.43
CA ALA A 36 35.98 0.25 -1.38
C ALA A 36 35.17 -0.44 -0.28
N SER A 37 34.57 -1.59 -0.60
CA SER A 37 33.73 -2.42 0.27
C SER A 37 32.46 -1.77 0.85
N GLY A 38 31.90 -0.74 0.22
CA GLY A 38 30.57 -0.22 0.60
C GLY A 38 29.42 -1.06 0.02
N THR A 39 28.23 -0.92 0.60
CA THR A 39 27.01 -1.60 0.14
C THR A 39 25.85 -0.61 0.07
N SER A 40 25.05 -0.67 -1.00
CA SER A 40 23.86 0.14 -1.18
C SER A 40 22.78 -0.62 -1.96
N ASP A 41 21.97 -1.37 -1.23
CA ASP A 41 20.99 -2.32 -1.76
C ASP A 41 19.55 -1.92 -1.33
N PRO A 42 19.01 -0.79 -1.82
CA PRO A 42 17.66 -0.38 -1.48
C PRO A 42 16.62 -1.36 -2.04
N VAL A 43 15.53 -1.52 -1.30
CA VAL A 43 14.41 -2.41 -1.66
C VAL A 43 13.19 -1.56 -1.98
N PHE A 44 12.60 -1.79 -3.16
CA PHE A 44 11.39 -1.13 -3.61
C PHE A 44 10.27 -2.14 -3.79
N THR A 45 9.17 -1.94 -3.08
CA THR A 45 7.96 -2.76 -3.19
C THR A 45 6.76 -1.87 -3.48
N ASN A 46 5.96 -2.20 -4.49
CA ASN A 46 4.77 -1.41 -4.87
C ASN A 46 5.08 0.06 -5.19
N CYS A 47 6.26 0.34 -5.73
CA CYS A 47 6.67 1.71 -6.04
C CYS A 47 6.35 2.08 -7.49
N SER A 48 6.01 3.36 -7.71
CA SER A 48 5.80 3.91 -9.05
C SER A 48 6.89 4.91 -9.40
N PHE A 49 7.56 4.69 -10.54
CA PHE A 49 8.51 5.61 -11.16
C PHE A 49 7.90 6.13 -12.47
N GLN A 50 7.49 7.38 -12.49
CA GLN A 50 6.78 7.95 -13.62
C GLN A 50 7.36 9.28 -14.06
N GLY A 51 7.54 9.46 -15.36
CA GLY A 51 7.87 10.77 -15.94
C GLY A 51 9.21 11.33 -15.46
N ASN A 52 10.08 10.51 -14.88
CA ASN A 52 11.36 10.97 -14.37
C ASN A 52 12.34 11.13 -15.54
N THR A 53 13.17 12.17 -15.48
CA THR A 53 14.07 12.52 -16.57
C THR A 53 15.49 12.73 -16.07
N SER A 54 16.46 12.38 -16.91
CA SER A 54 17.87 12.73 -16.70
C SER A 54 18.52 13.08 -18.04
N THR A 55 19.63 13.79 -18.04
CA THR A 55 20.31 14.09 -19.30
C THR A 55 21.15 12.93 -19.80
N SER A 56 21.77 12.11 -18.94
CA SER A 56 22.77 11.12 -19.37
C SER A 56 22.32 9.67 -19.24
N PHE A 57 22.08 9.16 -18.03
CA PHE A 57 21.68 7.76 -17.81
C PHE A 57 20.69 7.61 -16.66
N GLY A 58 19.95 6.50 -16.66
CA GLY A 58 19.05 6.11 -15.57
C GLY A 58 18.00 7.18 -15.27
N ALA A 59 17.06 7.38 -16.19
CA ALA A 59 16.07 8.46 -16.06
C ALA A 59 15.25 8.34 -14.77
N ALA A 60 14.93 7.12 -14.33
CA ALA A 60 14.38 6.89 -12.99
C ALA A 60 15.51 6.52 -12.01
N VAL A 61 16.24 5.45 -12.30
CA VAL A 61 17.20 4.85 -11.37
C VAL A 61 18.57 4.70 -12.04
N PHE A 62 19.60 5.20 -11.36
CA PHE A 62 20.98 4.91 -11.71
C PHE A 62 21.67 4.19 -10.55
N ASN A 63 22.20 3.00 -10.84
CA ASN A 63 22.95 2.17 -9.90
C ASN A 63 24.42 2.13 -10.29
N TYR A 64 25.30 2.44 -9.33
CA TYR A 64 26.74 2.39 -9.50
C TYR A 64 27.42 1.65 -8.35
N GLY A 65 27.93 0.45 -8.63
CA GLY A 65 28.83 -0.27 -7.75
C GLY A 65 30.28 -0.03 -8.17
N GLY A 66 31.00 0.86 -7.49
CA GLY A 66 32.39 1.20 -7.82
C GLY A 66 33.38 0.01 -7.75
N THR A 67 34.68 0.30 -7.64
CA THR A 67 35.77 -0.69 -7.82
C THR A 67 35.79 -1.85 -6.81
N SER A 68 34.97 -1.84 -5.76
CA SER A 68 34.76 -3.00 -4.87
C SER A 68 33.50 -2.84 -4.00
N GLY A 69 32.55 -2.03 -4.47
CA GLY A 69 31.29 -1.75 -3.79
C GLY A 69 30.13 -2.53 -4.39
N VAL A 70 29.08 -2.76 -3.61
CA VAL A 70 27.87 -3.47 -4.05
C VAL A 70 26.72 -2.48 -4.14
N SER A 71 26.08 -2.41 -5.31
CA SER A 71 24.86 -1.63 -5.54
C SER A 71 23.89 -2.48 -6.35
N SER A 72 23.05 -3.24 -5.64
CA SER A 72 22.14 -4.25 -6.21
C SER A 72 20.72 -4.04 -5.64
N PRO A 73 20.03 -2.95 -6.02
CA PRO A 73 18.67 -2.73 -5.56
C PRO A 73 17.73 -3.85 -6.00
N THR A 74 16.64 -4.05 -5.25
CA THR A 74 15.58 -5.01 -5.59
C THR A 74 14.28 -4.28 -5.90
N PHE A 75 13.60 -4.70 -6.97
CA PHE A 75 12.29 -4.16 -7.35
C PHE A 75 11.26 -5.28 -7.42
N THR A 76 10.23 -5.16 -6.59
CA THR A 76 9.09 -6.08 -6.56
C THR A 76 7.81 -5.29 -6.79
N ASN A 77 6.98 -5.71 -7.75
CA ASN A 77 5.70 -5.06 -8.05
C ASN A 77 5.86 -3.55 -8.28
N CYS A 78 6.88 -3.13 -9.03
CA CYS A 78 7.10 -1.72 -9.34
C CYS A 78 6.65 -1.38 -10.75
N SER A 79 6.10 -0.17 -10.94
CA SER A 79 5.70 0.34 -12.27
C SER A 79 6.67 1.42 -12.72
N PHE A 80 7.21 1.30 -13.93
CA PHE A 80 8.06 2.27 -14.58
C PHE A 80 7.39 2.76 -15.86
N GLN A 81 7.13 4.06 -15.95
CA GLN A 81 6.48 4.66 -17.10
C GLN A 81 7.06 6.01 -17.50
N ALA A 82 7.22 6.26 -18.80
CA ALA A 82 7.61 7.57 -19.31
C ALA A 82 8.92 8.10 -18.70
N ASN A 83 9.83 7.22 -18.27
CA ASN A 83 11.13 7.64 -17.73
C ASN A 83 12.15 7.70 -18.86
N ILE A 84 12.56 8.90 -19.23
CA ILE A 84 13.32 9.15 -20.47
C ILE A 84 14.61 9.94 -20.18
N SER A 85 15.72 9.46 -20.73
CA SER A 85 16.95 10.26 -20.81
C SER A 85 17.10 10.95 -22.15
N SER A 86 17.35 12.26 -22.13
CA SER A 86 17.25 13.12 -23.31
C SER A 86 18.39 12.98 -24.33
N THR A 87 19.57 12.48 -23.94
CA THR A 87 20.74 12.43 -24.86
C THR A 87 21.11 11.04 -25.34
N THR A 88 20.74 9.99 -24.60
CA THR A 88 21.20 8.62 -24.88
C THR A 88 20.08 7.66 -25.22
N ASN A 89 18.82 8.10 -25.14
CA ASN A 89 17.63 7.23 -25.14
C ASN A 89 17.74 6.09 -24.10
N VAL A 90 18.55 6.27 -23.05
CA VAL A 90 18.70 5.29 -21.97
C VAL A 90 17.60 5.52 -20.95
N GLY A 91 16.83 4.46 -20.75
CA GLY A 91 15.58 4.46 -20.05
C GLY A 91 15.66 4.29 -18.55
N ALA A 92 14.52 3.88 -18.00
CA ALA A 92 14.20 3.82 -16.59
C ALA A 92 15.36 3.42 -15.67
N ILE A 93 16.10 2.34 -15.98
CA ILE A 93 17.14 1.80 -15.09
C ILE A 93 18.47 1.69 -15.81
N THR A 94 19.53 2.22 -15.19
CA THR A 94 20.92 1.95 -15.59
C THR A 94 21.70 1.31 -14.46
N ASN A 95 22.42 0.22 -14.78
CA ASN A 95 23.27 -0.51 -13.85
C ASN A 95 24.71 -0.47 -14.37
N TYR A 96 25.63 -0.02 -13.53
CA TYR A 96 27.04 0.03 -13.84
C TYR A 96 27.86 -0.49 -12.67
N SER A 97 28.73 -1.47 -12.91
CA SER A 97 29.67 -1.94 -11.90
C SER A 97 31.08 -2.16 -12.44
N MET A 98 32.08 -1.57 -11.78
CA MET A 98 33.47 -1.78 -12.17
C MET A 98 34.03 -3.15 -11.72
N THR A 99 33.33 -3.88 -10.85
CA THR A 99 33.80 -5.20 -10.35
C THR A 99 32.72 -6.26 -10.22
N GLY A 100 32.85 -7.31 -11.04
CA GLY A 100 32.03 -8.52 -11.00
C GLY A 100 30.58 -8.30 -11.45
N ALA A 101 29.92 -9.37 -11.91
CA ALA A 101 28.51 -9.31 -12.26
C ALA A 101 27.65 -9.07 -11.01
N ARG A 102 26.81 -8.03 -11.03
CA ARG A 102 25.82 -7.72 -9.98
C ARG A 102 24.44 -7.61 -10.59
N SER A 103 23.51 -8.40 -10.07
CA SER A 103 22.16 -8.53 -10.64
C SER A 103 21.16 -7.68 -9.88
N VAL A 104 20.46 -6.81 -10.61
CA VAL A 104 19.25 -6.13 -10.16
C VAL A 104 18.04 -7.05 -10.45
N PRO A 105 17.42 -7.67 -9.44
CA PRO A 105 16.20 -8.44 -9.63
C PRO A 105 15.00 -7.53 -9.87
N LEU A 106 14.23 -7.87 -10.91
CA LEU A 106 12.98 -7.23 -11.29
C LEU A 106 11.89 -8.31 -11.28
N THR A 107 11.02 -8.29 -10.29
CA THR A 107 9.96 -9.29 -10.14
C THR A 107 8.59 -8.62 -10.11
N ASN A 108 7.64 -9.16 -10.86
CA ASN A 108 6.30 -8.59 -10.98
C ASN A 108 6.28 -7.12 -11.45
N CYS A 109 7.29 -6.65 -12.18
CA CYS A 109 7.39 -5.24 -12.56
C CYS A 109 6.72 -4.96 -13.91
N VAL A 110 6.30 -3.71 -14.13
CA VAL A 110 5.79 -3.24 -15.44
C VAL A 110 6.67 -2.12 -15.94
N PHE A 111 7.15 -2.24 -17.18
CA PHE A 111 7.92 -1.21 -17.87
C PHE A 111 7.24 -0.85 -19.19
N PHE A 112 6.85 0.41 -19.35
CA PHE A 112 6.22 0.89 -20.58
C PHE A 112 6.61 2.33 -20.90
N ASP A 113 6.88 2.65 -22.16
CA ASP A 113 7.22 3.99 -22.64
C ASP A 113 8.48 4.56 -21.98
N ASN A 114 9.49 3.73 -21.74
CA ASN A 114 10.75 4.14 -21.09
C ASN A 114 11.93 4.22 -22.07
N GLY A 115 11.67 4.45 -23.36
CA GLY A 115 12.71 4.52 -24.39
C GLY A 115 13.04 3.18 -25.07
N GLY A 116 12.08 2.26 -25.15
CA GLY A 116 12.19 1.02 -25.92
C GLY A 116 13.35 0.12 -25.46
N SER A 117 14.24 -0.27 -26.38
CA SER A 117 15.41 -1.11 -26.03
C SER A 117 16.37 -0.46 -25.04
N GLY A 118 16.26 0.86 -24.82
CA GLY A 118 17.02 1.59 -23.81
C GLY A 118 16.46 1.47 -22.39
N THR A 119 15.23 0.96 -22.21
CA THR A 119 14.50 0.89 -20.92
C THR A 119 15.36 0.39 -19.75
N ILE A 120 16.13 -0.66 -20.00
CA ILE A 120 17.14 -1.18 -19.06
C ILE A 120 18.49 -1.09 -19.77
N LYS A 121 19.47 -0.51 -19.08
CA LYS A 121 20.85 -0.46 -19.57
C LYS A 121 21.81 -1.05 -18.56
N ASN A 122 22.32 -2.23 -18.90
CA ASN A 122 23.43 -2.84 -18.20
C ASN A 122 24.73 -2.44 -18.88
N LEU A 123 25.56 -1.67 -18.17
CA LEU A 123 26.93 -1.34 -18.56
C LEU A 123 27.89 -2.37 -17.97
N ILE A 124 29.20 -2.13 -18.06
CA ILE A 124 30.24 -3.05 -17.58
C ILE A 124 29.88 -3.52 -16.16
N GLY A 125 29.93 -4.85 -15.92
CA GLY A 125 29.64 -5.50 -14.64
C GLY A 125 28.19 -5.40 -14.12
N GLY A 126 27.35 -4.55 -14.70
CA GLY A 126 25.93 -4.47 -14.37
C GLY A 126 25.16 -5.61 -15.02
N THR A 127 24.18 -6.18 -14.30
CA THR A 127 23.19 -7.08 -14.86
C THR A 127 21.81 -6.79 -14.25
N SER A 128 20.76 -7.17 -14.97
CA SER A 128 19.39 -7.25 -14.46
C SER A 128 18.86 -8.63 -14.73
N THR A 129 18.10 -9.19 -13.80
CA THR A 129 17.34 -10.42 -14.01
C THR A 129 15.87 -10.11 -13.82
N ALA A 130 15.06 -10.35 -14.84
CA ALA A 130 13.63 -10.10 -14.77
C ALA A 130 12.85 -11.42 -14.70
N SER A 131 11.82 -11.48 -13.87
CA SER A 131 10.88 -12.59 -13.85
C SER A 131 9.47 -12.09 -13.61
N TYR A 132 8.47 -12.78 -14.17
CA TYR A 132 7.06 -12.40 -14.04
C TYR A 132 6.80 -10.92 -14.35
N SER A 133 7.55 -10.29 -15.24
CA SER A 133 7.47 -8.85 -15.51
C SER A 133 6.92 -8.58 -16.90
N LEU A 134 6.32 -7.40 -17.09
CA LEU A 134 5.74 -6.96 -18.35
C LEU A 134 6.58 -5.85 -18.97
N PHE A 135 6.90 -6.00 -20.25
CA PHE A 135 7.72 -5.07 -21.01
C PHE A 135 7.10 -4.69 -22.35
N GLU A 136 7.58 -3.60 -22.95
CA GLU A 136 7.46 -3.43 -24.40
C GLU A 136 8.32 -4.47 -25.15
N PRO A 137 7.93 -4.93 -26.36
CA PRO A 137 8.65 -5.97 -27.09
C PRO A 137 10.11 -5.63 -27.42
N SER A 138 10.45 -4.35 -27.47
CA SER A 138 11.82 -3.89 -27.77
C SER A 138 12.78 -3.98 -26.58
N VAL A 139 12.28 -4.19 -25.35
CA VAL A 139 13.13 -4.30 -24.16
C VAL A 139 13.78 -5.68 -24.11
N ASN A 140 15.11 -5.72 -24.22
CA ASN A 140 15.86 -6.98 -24.35
C ASN A 140 17.16 -7.05 -23.54
N ASN A 141 17.52 -5.99 -22.81
CA ASN A 141 18.79 -5.93 -22.06
C ASN A 141 18.61 -6.37 -20.61
N TYR A 142 18.18 -7.62 -20.42
CA TYR A 142 18.07 -8.28 -19.13
C TYR A 142 18.24 -9.80 -19.31
N ILE A 143 18.54 -10.50 -18.23
CA ILE A 143 18.53 -11.96 -18.16
C ILE A 143 17.09 -12.40 -17.86
N ASP A 144 16.52 -13.24 -18.72
CA ASP A 144 15.18 -13.78 -18.52
C ASP A 144 15.21 -14.86 -17.42
N GLY A 145 14.63 -14.53 -16.27
CA GLY A 145 14.37 -15.45 -15.16
C GLY A 145 13.07 -16.25 -15.31
N GLY A 146 12.33 -16.05 -16.42
CA GLY A 146 11.13 -16.78 -16.77
C GLY A 146 9.83 -16.03 -16.50
N ASN A 147 8.78 -16.43 -17.21
CA ASN A 147 7.41 -15.91 -17.10
C ASN A 147 7.26 -14.40 -17.38
N ASN A 148 8.23 -13.78 -18.06
CA ASN A 148 8.07 -12.42 -18.54
C ASN A 148 7.10 -12.36 -19.72
N GLN A 149 6.37 -11.26 -19.83
CA GLN A 149 5.40 -10.99 -20.88
C GLN A 149 5.79 -9.72 -21.64
N THR A 150 5.28 -9.59 -22.87
CA THR A 150 5.45 -8.36 -23.65
C THR A 150 4.12 -7.84 -24.18
N THR A 151 4.00 -6.51 -24.31
CA THR A 151 2.82 -5.84 -24.89
C THR A 151 3.22 -4.60 -25.67
N SER A 152 2.61 -4.39 -26.84
CA SER A 152 2.72 -3.14 -27.59
C SER A 152 1.62 -2.13 -27.24
N VAL A 153 0.68 -2.50 -26.37
CA VAL A 153 -0.41 -1.64 -25.93
C VAL A 153 -0.14 -1.20 -24.50
N ASN A 154 -0.30 0.10 -24.25
CA ASN A 154 -0.08 0.69 -22.92
C ASN A 154 -0.92 -0.07 -21.87
N PRO A 155 -0.30 -0.69 -20.85
CA PRO A 155 -1.02 -1.42 -19.81
C PRO A 155 -1.70 -0.49 -18.79
N PHE A 156 -1.41 0.80 -18.84
CA PHE A 156 -1.90 1.80 -17.89
C PHE A 156 -3.07 2.62 -18.44
N ILE A 157 -3.80 3.29 -17.53
CA ILE A 157 -4.98 4.11 -17.85
C ILE A 157 -4.64 5.37 -18.65
N SER A 158 -3.43 5.91 -18.52
CA SER A 158 -2.93 7.03 -19.31
C SER A 158 -1.41 6.99 -19.43
N THR A 159 -0.79 7.95 -20.13
CA THR A 159 0.67 8.14 -20.19
C THR A 159 1.25 8.76 -18.90
N THR A 160 0.38 9.30 -18.05
CA THR A 160 0.72 10.02 -16.80
C THR A 160 0.10 9.35 -15.57
N SER A 161 -0.29 8.09 -15.67
CA SER A 161 -0.68 7.26 -14.52
C SER A 161 -0.18 5.84 -14.74
N THR A 162 0.35 5.24 -13.67
CA THR A 162 0.78 3.83 -13.61
C THR A 162 -0.31 2.90 -13.07
N GLU A 163 -1.53 3.40 -12.89
CA GLU A 163 -2.72 2.57 -12.62
C GLU A 163 -3.08 1.75 -13.87
N LEU A 164 -3.39 0.47 -13.67
CA LEU A 164 -3.71 -0.43 -14.78
C LEU A 164 -5.04 -0.08 -15.42
N ARG A 165 -5.11 -0.16 -16.76
CA ARG A 165 -6.38 -0.02 -17.49
C ARG A 165 -7.16 -1.34 -17.52
N PRO A 166 -8.50 -1.30 -17.68
CA PRO A 166 -9.28 -2.51 -17.95
C PRO A 166 -8.73 -3.28 -19.16
N GLY A 167 -8.57 -4.60 -18.98
CA GLY A 167 -8.02 -5.49 -20.02
C GLY A 167 -6.50 -5.36 -20.21
N SER A 168 -5.78 -4.77 -19.26
CA SER A 168 -4.32 -4.77 -19.26
C SER A 168 -3.77 -6.19 -19.10
N PRO A 169 -2.70 -6.58 -19.83
CA PRO A 169 -2.03 -7.86 -19.64
C PRO A 169 -1.27 -7.98 -18.31
N ALA A 170 -1.19 -6.88 -17.54
CA ALA A 170 -0.64 -6.88 -16.20
C ALA A 170 -1.59 -7.45 -15.14
N ILE A 171 -2.89 -7.57 -15.45
CA ILE A 171 -3.92 -8.01 -14.48
C ILE A 171 -3.84 -9.52 -14.27
N ASP A 172 -3.88 -9.95 -13.01
CA ASP A 172 -3.81 -11.32 -12.51
C ASP A 172 -2.61 -12.12 -13.07
N ALA A 173 -1.54 -11.44 -13.44
CA ALA A 173 -0.43 -12.01 -14.23
C ALA A 173 0.87 -12.26 -13.45
N GLY A 174 0.93 -11.85 -12.18
CA GLY A 174 2.14 -11.90 -11.36
C GLY A 174 2.33 -13.16 -10.54
N ASN A 175 3.45 -13.21 -9.82
CA ASN A 175 3.73 -14.22 -8.81
C ASN A 175 3.32 -13.69 -7.41
N SER A 176 2.19 -14.16 -6.90
CA SER A 176 1.66 -13.77 -5.58
C SER A 176 2.61 -14.07 -4.41
N ALA A 177 3.47 -15.08 -4.54
CA ALA A 177 4.43 -15.42 -3.47
C ALA A 177 5.59 -14.42 -3.36
N ALA A 178 5.83 -13.59 -4.38
CA ALA A 178 6.93 -12.62 -4.38
C ALA A 178 6.65 -11.37 -3.52
N ASN A 179 5.39 -11.11 -3.15
CA ASN A 179 4.98 -9.92 -2.42
C ASN A 179 3.83 -10.23 -1.46
N ALA A 180 4.11 -10.12 -0.16
CA ALA A 180 3.14 -10.36 0.90
C ALA A 180 2.58 -9.07 1.54
N THR A 181 2.78 -7.91 0.89
CA THR A 181 2.17 -6.67 1.37
C THR A 181 0.65 -6.75 1.32
N CYS A 182 -0.01 -6.11 2.27
CA CYS A 182 -1.47 -6.11 2.37
C CYS A 182 -2.14 -5.15 1.41
N THR A 183 -1.45 -4.06 1.08
CA THR A 183 -2.00 -3.01 0.22
C THR A 183 -1.07 -2.64 -0.91
N ASP A 184 -1.66 -2.28 -2.04
CA ASP A 184 -0.99 -1.70 -3.18
C ASP A 184 -0.64 -0.21 -2.97
N LEU A 185 -0.14 0.45 -4.01
CA LEU A 185 0.22 1.88 -3.96
C LEU A 185 -0.99 2.80 -3.69
N ALA A 186 -2.21 2.40 -4.06
CA ALA A 186 -3.42 3.16 -3.79
C ALA A 186 -3.99 2.90 -2.37
N GLY A 187 -3.41 1.96 -1.62
CA GLY A 187 -3.93 1.53 -0.32
C GLY A 187 -5.07 0.51 -0.43
N ASN A 188 -5.35 0.00 -1.62
CA ASN A 188 -6.31 -1.07 -1.87
C ASN A 188 -5.67 -2.42 -1.57
N VAL A 189 -6.48 -3.47 -1.40
CA VAL A 189 -5.97 -4.84 -1.19
C VAL A 189 -4.98 -5.20 -2.31
N ARG A 190 -3.79 -5.68 -1.93
CA ARG A 190 -2.70 -5.98 -2.88
C ARG A 190 -2.94 -7.22 -3.73
N ILE A 191 -3.68 -8.20 -3.20
CA ILE A 191 -3.92 -9.48 -3.88
C ILE A 191 -5.43 -9.74 -3.80
N LEU A 192 -6.14 -9.47 -4.90
CA LEU A 192 -7.57 -9.76 -5.00
C LEU A 192 -7.83 -11.18 -5.48
N ASN A 193 -7.21 -11.59 -6.60
CA ASN A 193 -7.13 -12.98 -7.02
C ASN A 193 -5.67 -13.42 -7.11
N ASN A 194 -5.02 -13.19 -8.25
CA ASN A 194 -3.58 -13.32 -8.38
C ASN A 194 -2.99 -11.92 -8.45
N ILE A 195 -1.82 -11.72 -7.84
CA ILE A 195 -1.22 -10.38 -7.80
C ILE A 195 -1.03 -9.81 -9.21
N ASP A 196 -1.42 -8.57 -9.40
CA ASP A 196 -1.16 -7.84 -10.63
C ASP A 196 0.32 -7.48 -10.75
N LEU A 197 0.77 -7.30 -11.98
CA LEU A 197 2.08 -6.73 -12.26
C LEU A 197 2.05 -5.22 -11.97
N GLY A 198 3.15 -4.73 -11.39
CA GLY A 198 3.33 -3.30 -11.10
C GLY A 198 2.74 -2.86 -9.77
N ALA A 199 2.72 -1.55 -9.56
CA ALA A 199 2.49 -0.92 -8.26
C ALA A 199 1.04 -0.97 -7.75
N TYR A 200 0.08 -1.24 -8.63
CA TYR A 200 -1.36 -1.21 -8.34
C TYR A 200 -1.98 -2.59 -8.53
N GLU A 201 -3.06 -2.85 -7.81
CA GLU A 201 -3.97 -3.98 -8.02
C GLU A 201 -5.28 -3.46 -8.65
N PHE A 202 -5.61 -3.97 -9.82
CA PHE A 202 -6.81 -3.65 -10.55
C PHE A 202 -8.04 -4.30 -9.91
N GLY A 203 -9.16 -3.58 -9.87
CA GLY A 203 -10.42 -4.11 -9.33
C GLY A 203 -10.51 -4.11 -7.80
N ALA A 204 -9.42 -3.82 -7.09
CA ALA A 204 -9.44 -3.55 -5.65
C ALA A 204 -10.06 -2.16 -5.41
N ALA A 205 -11.39 -2.05 -5.48
CA ALA A 205 -12.10 -0.77 -5.57
C ALA A 205 -12.23 0.01 -4.24
N LEU A 206 -11.78 -0.55 -3.11
CA LEU A 206 -11.85 0.11 -1.82
C LEU A 206 -10.55 -0.05 -1.03
N PRO A 207 -10.06 1.03 -0.40
CA PRO A 207 -8.92 0.94 0.50
C PRO A 207 -9.27 0.01 1.64
N TYR A 208 -8.35 -0.88 2.00
CA TYR A 208 -8.60 -1.82 3.07
C TYR A 208 -8.70 -1.08 4.40
N SER A 209 -9.92 -0.85 4.87
CA SER A 209 -10.23 0.10 5.94
C SER A 209 -11.36 -0.37 6.85
N ALA A 210 -11.36 0.13 8.08
CA ALA A 210 -12.33 -0.26 9.12
C ALA A 210 -12.80 0.94 9.94
N ALA A 211 -14.10 0.99 10.25
CA ALA A 211 -14.69 1.98 11.15
C ALA A 211 -15.77 1.37 12.05
N LEU A 212 -15.66 1.61 13.35
CA LEU A 212 -16.64 1.22 14.37
C LEU A 212 -17.77 2.27 14.48
N SER A 213 -18.98 1.76 14.65
CA SER A 213 -20.21 2.52 14.85
C SER A 213 -21.11 1.85 15.90
N GLY A 214 -22.28 2.44 16.18
CA GLY A 214 -23.26 1.88 17.14
C GLY A 214 -23.46 2.71 18.41
N THR A 215 -23.22 4.03 18.37
CA THR A 215 -23.64 4.94 19.43
C THR A 215 -25.14 4.80 19.67
N ALA A 216 -25.53 4.59 20.92
CA ALA A 216 -26.91 4.30 21.28
C ALA A 216 -27.22 4.75 22.71
N THR A 217 -28.51 4.93 23.00
CA THR A 217 -29.03 5.09 24.36
C THR A 217 -29.93 3.90 24.67
N ILE A 218 -29.66 3.20 25.76
CA ILE A 218 -30.37 1.97 26.15
C ILE A 218 -30.91 2.07 27.59
N PRO A 219 -32.01 1.39 27.94
CA PRO A 219 -32.43 1.25 29.33
C PRO A 219 -31.39 0.46 30.14
N ALA A 220 -31.44 0.59 31.47
CA ALA A 220 -30.61 -0.23 32.36
C ALA A 220 -30.89 -1.73 32.12
N GLY A 221 -29.82 -2.50 31.91
CA GLY A 221 -29.91 -3.93 31.54
C GLY A 221 -30.24 -4.19 30.06
N GLY A 222 -30.36 -3.15 29.23
CA GLY A 222 -30.55 -3.28 27.80
C GLY A 222 -29.29 -3.73 27.04
N THR A 223 -29.46 -3.97 25.74
CA THR A 223 -28.39 -4.33 24.81
C THR A 223 -28.35 -3.32 23.67
N ALA A 224 -27.14 -2.89 23.29
CA ALA A 224 -26.89 -2.14 22.07
C ALA A 224 -26.09 -3.02 21.10
N ASN A 225 -26.17 -2.73 19.80
CA ASN A 225 -25.32 -3.37 18.79
C ASN A 225 -24.27 -2.37 18.32
N LEU A 226 -23.01 -2.74 18.46
CA LEU A 226 -21.94 -2.12 17.70
C LEU A 226 -21.89 -2.75 16.31
N ALA A 227 -21.32 -2.04 15.35
CA ALA A 227 -21.02 -2.60 14.03
C ALA A 227 -19.71 -2.01 13.51
N VAL A 228 -18.93 -2.83 12.82
CA VAL A 228 -17.71 -2.40 12.13
C VAL A 228 -17.95 -2.53 10.63
N ALA A 229 -17.94 -1.39 9.95
CA ALA A 229 -18.00 -1.35 8.50
C ALA A 229 -16.58 -1.47 7.95
N LEU A 230 -16.35 -2.44 7.06
CA LEU A 230 -15.09 -2.67 6.38
C LEU A 230 -15.19 -2.35 4.89
N GLY A 231 -14.20 -1.63 4.36
CA GLY A 231 -13.93 -1.51 2.93
C GLY A 231 -12.77 -2.43 2.57
N GLY A 232 -12.91 -3.29 1.55
CA GLY A 232 -11.87 -4.25 1.15
C GLY A 232 -11.57 -5.34 2.20
N GLY A 233 -10.49 -6.09 1.96
CA GLY A 233 -10.02 -7.23 2.76
C GLY A 233 -10.75 -8.55 2.48
N ALA A 234 -10.17 -9.67 2.90
CA ALA A 234 -10.75 -11.00 2.72
C ALA A 234 -11.55 -11.45 3.97
N ALA A 235 -12.86 -11.66 3.82
CA ALA A 235 -13.67 -12.24 4.90
C ALA A 235 -13.28 -13.72 5.18
N PRO A 236 -13.48 -14.22 6.41
CA PRO A 236 -13.97 -13.51 7.59
C PRO A 236 -12.89 -12.69 8.30
N TYR A 237 -13.32 -11.72 9.10
CA TYR A 237 -12.43 -10.80 9.81
C TYR A 237 -12.28 -11.15 11.28
N THR A 238 -11.20 -10.68 11.89
CA THR A 238 -11.03 -10.58 13.34
C THR A 238 -11.03 -9.11 13.73
N VAL A 239 -12.07 -8.69 14.45
CA VAL A 239 -12.23 -7.33 14.96
C VAL A 239 -11.82 -7.28 16.42
N THR A 240 -10.98 -6.33 16.82
CA THR A 240 -10.65 -6.08 18.22
C THR A 240 -11.07 -4.68 18.63
N TYR A 241 -11.88 -4.56 19.70
CA TYR A 241 -12.30 -3.29 20.27
C TYR A 241 -12.04 -3.24 21.78
N VAL A 242 -12.05 -2.05 22.39
CA VAL A 242 -11.88 -1.84 23.83
C VAL A 242 -13.04 -1.02 24.43
N PRO A 243 -13.66 -1.48 25.53
CA PRO A 243 -14.59 -0.68 26.31
C PRO A 243 -13.83 0.22 27.30
N ASN A 244 -14.06 1.54 27.25
CA ASN A 244 -13.45 2.55 28.14
C ASN A 244 -11.91 2.47 28.25
N GLY A 245 -11.24 2.01 27.18
CA GLY A 245 -9.78 1.80 27.19
C GLY A 245 -9.30 0.64 28.08
N GLY A 246 -10.20 -0.27 28.45
CA GLY A 246 -9.88 -1.50 29.18
C GLY A 246 -9.23 -2.57 28.29
N SER A 247 -9.52 -3.85 28.58
CA SER A 247 -8.95 -4.99 27.85
C SER A 247 -9.47 -5.11 26.42
N ASN A 248 -8.61 -5.60 25.53
CA ASN A 248 -8.96 -5.94 24.14
C ASN A 248 -10.01 -7.05 24.10
N THR A 249 -11.10 -6.80 23.37
CA THR A 249 -12.17 -7.76 23.12
C THR A 249 -12.15 -8.18 21.64
N PRO A 250 -11.70 -9.40 21.32
CA PRO A 250 -11.71 -9.91 19.96
C PRO A 250 -13.08 -10.48 19.57
N VAL A 251 -13.47 -10.28 18.31
CA VAL A 251 -14.61 -10.88 17.64
C VAL A 251 -14.06 -11.56 16.38
N THR A 252 -13.97 -12.88 16.42
CA THR A 252 -13.47 -13.71 15.30
C THR A 252 -14.62 -14.13 14.39
N GLY A 253 -14.31 -14.46 13.13
CA GLY A 253 -15.36 -14.87 12.19
C GLY A 253 -16.29 -13.71 11.78
N TYR A 254 -15.88 -12.46 12.00
CA TYR A 254 -16.71 -11.29 11.82
C TYR A 254 -17.03 -11.10 10.33
N THR A 255 -18.29 -10.76 10.04
CA THR A 255 -18.73 -10.33 8.72
C THR A 255 -18.97 -8.82 8.77
N SER A 256 -18.47 -8.08 7.78
CA SER A 256 -18.59 -6.62 7.72
C SER A 256 -20.05 -6.17 7.97
N GLY A 257 -20.24 -5.24 8.92
CA GLY A 257 -21.55 -4.72 9.30
C GLY A 257 -22.39 -5.61 10.23
N ALA A 258 -21.95 -6.82 10.57
CA ALA A 258 -22.68 -7.68 11.51
C ALA A 258 -22.76 -7.05 12.91
N ASN A 259 -23.86 -7.32 13.61
CA ASN A 259 -24.08 -6.83 14.97
C ASN A 259 -23.10 -7.46 15.96
N ILE A 260 -22.43 -6.62 16.74
CA ILE A 260 -21.65 -6.99 17.93
C ILE A 260 -22.47 -6.57 19.15
N PRO A 261 -23.23 -7.47 19.79
CA PRO A 261 -24.07 -7.12 20.92
C PRO A 261 -23.25 -6.78 22.16
N VAL A 262 -23.56 -5.65 22.80
CA VAL A 262 -22.94 -5.21 24.05
C VAL A 262 -24.01 -4.79 25.06
N SER A 263 -23.82 -5.15 26.33
CA SER A 263 -24.76 -4.84 27.42
C SER A 263 -24.02 -4.20 28.59
N PRO A 264 -23.53 -2.95 28.44
CA PRO A 264 -22.81 -2.27 29.52
C PRO A 264 -23.75 -1.91 30.68
N ASN A 265 -23.20 -1.83 31.89
CA ASN A 265 -23.92 -1.44 33.11
C ASN A 265 -23.80 0.06 33.46
N ALA A 266 -22.95 0.78 32.74
CA ALA A 266 -22.75 2.22 32.83
C ALA A 266 -22.41 2.77 31.44
N THR A 267 -22.50 4.09 31.26
CA THR A 267 -22.10 4.73 29.99
C THR A 267 -20.69 4.28 29.59
N THR A 268 -20.58 3.65 28.41
CA THR A 268 -19.37 3.01 27.95
C THR A 268 -19.04 3.47 26.54
N THR A 269 -17.82 3.99 26.38
CA THR A 269 -17.25 4.33 25.07
C THR A 269 -16.44 3.15 24.55
N TYR A 270 -16.86 2.61 23.41
CA TYR A 270 -16.15 1.56 22.70
C TYR A 270 -15.26 2.17 21.62
N ARG A 271 -14.02 1.68 21.50
CA ARG A 271 -13.08 2.12 20.47
C ARG A 271 -12.52 0.93 19.72
N LEU A 272 -12.39 1.05 18.41
CA LEU A 272 -11.73 0.05 17.58
C LEU A 272 -10.22 0.08 17.83
N VAL A 273 -9.60 -1.10 17.90
CA VAL A 273 -8.15 -1.26 18.12
C VAL A 273 -7.46 -1.84 16.90
N SER A 274 -8.04 -2.87 16.30
CA SER A 274 -7.51 -3.48 15.08
C SER A 274 -8.60 -4.26 14.36
N VAL A 275 -8.41 -4.41 13.06
CA VAL A 275 -9.14 -5.38 12.24
C VAL A 275 -8.12 -6.12 11.39
N THR A 276 -8.19 -7.44 11.41
CA THR A 276 -7.37 -8.32 10.58
C THR A 276 -8.29 -9.17 9.69
N ASP A 277 -7.94 -9.36 8.43
CA ASP A 277 -8.70 -10.19 7.50
C ASP A 277 -8.25 -11.66 7.57
N ALA A 278 -8.87 -12.53 6.76
CA ALA A 278 -8.54 -13.95 6.71
C ALA A 278 -7.11 -14.23 6.23
N SER A 279 -6.50 -13.29 5.52
CA SER A 279 -5.13 -13.38 5.00
C SER A 279 -4.09 -12.84 5.99
N GLY A 280 -4.51 -12.38 7.17
CA GLY A 280 -3.62 -11.81 8.18
C GLY A 280 -3.31 -10.32 7.97
N CYS A 281 -4.00 -9.67 7.04
CA CYS A 281 -3.78 -8.27 6.72
C CYS A 281 -4.53 -7.33 7.67
N ALA A 282 -3.85 -6.27 8.12
CA ALA A 282 -4.42 -5.26 8.99
C ALA A 282 -5.13 -4.15 8.18
N ALA A 283 -6.37 -3.83 8.56
CA ALA A 283 -7.11 -2.73 7.96
C ALA A 283 -6.59 -1.38 8.45
N THR A 284 -6.66 -0.37 7.58
CA THR A 284 -6.47 1.03 7.97
C THR A 284 -7.68 1.50 8.79
N LEU A 285 -7.44 1.96 10.02
CA LEU A 285 -8.51 2.41 10.89
C LEU A 285 -8.99 3.82 10.48
N ALA A 286 -10.18 3.91 9.90
CA ALA A 286 -10.76 5.17 9.42
C ALA A 286 -11.47 5.95 10.54
N GLY A 287 -11.52 7.28 10.41
CA GLY A 287 -12.20 8.17 11.37
C GLY A 287 -11.32 8.66 12.53
N THR A 288 -11.93 9.45 13.43
CA THR A 288 -11.25 10.06 14.59
C THR A 288 -12.02 9.75 15.89
N PRO A 289 -11.35 9.23 16.95
CA PRO A 289 -9.99 8.66 16.93
C PRO A 289 -9.87 7.51 15.90
N PRO A 290 -8.66 7.08 15.49
CA PRO A 290 -8.49 6.06 14.46
C PRO A 290 -9.39 4.84 14.69
N GLY A 291 -10.23 4.52 13.71
CA GLY A 291 -11.18 3.41 13.76
C GLY A 291 -12.56 3.76 14.34
N GLY A 292 -12.78 5.03 14.72
CA GLY A 292 -14.03 5.54 15.26
C GLY A 292 -14.25 5.19 16.74
N SER A 293 -15.34 5.73 17.29
CA SER A 293 -15.83 5.38 18.62
C SER A 293 -17.35 5.31 18.64
N ALA A 294 -17.87 4.47 19.52
CA ALA A 294 -19.31 4.34 19.76
C ALA A 294 -19.58 4.54 21.25
N ASN A 295 -20.44 5.48 21.60
CA ASN A 295 -20.81 5.73 22.99
C ASN A 295 -22.18 5.10 23.28
N VAL A 296 -22.22 4.12 24.18
CA VAL A 296 -23.48 3.52 24.63
C VAL A 296 -23.83 4.11 25.99
N THR A 297 -24.90 4.90 26.03
CA THR A 297 -25.35 5.62 27.22
C THR A 297 -26.51 4.89 27.89
N ILE A 298 -26.47 4.76 29.21
CA ILE A 298 -27.61 4.24 29.98
C ILE A 298 -28.61 5.37 30.23
N GLN A 299 -29.85 5.18 29.79
CA GLN A 299 -30.94 6.13 29.99
C GLN A 299 -31.23 6.27 31.49
N ALA A 300 -31.24 7.52 31.98
CA ALA A 300 -31.67 7.80 33.35
C ALA A 300 -33.16 7.47 33.51
N PRO A 301 -33.59 6.96 34.67
CA PRO A 301 -35.01 6.75 34.94
C PRO A 301 -35.77 8.08 34.77
N PRO A 302 -37.00 8.06 34.21
CA PRO A 302 -37.80 9.27 34.11
C PRO A 302 -38.01 9.89 35.49
N PRO A 303 -38.04 11.23 35.61
CA PRO A 303 -38.32 11.87 36.88
C PRO A 303 -39.68 11.41 37.42
N PRO A 304 -39.83 11.22 38.74
CA PRO A 304 -41.09 10.79 39.32
C PRO A 304 -42.22 11.74 38.91
N SER A 305 -43.31 11.20 38.37
CA SER A 305 -44.49 11.99 38.04
C SER A 305 -45.06 12.60 39.32
N LEU A 306 -45.10 13.92 39.41
CA LEU A 306 -45.84 14.61 40.46
C LEU A 306 -47.33 14.30 40.24
N LEU A 307 -47.85 13.29 40.94
CA LEU A 307 -49.29 13.13 41.10
C LEU A 307 -49.79 14.43 41.76
N SER A 308 -50.51 15.24 40.99
CA SER A 308 -51.19 16.42 41.54
C SER A 308 -52.11 15.94 42.66
N HIS A 309 -51.74 16.26 43.90
CA HIS A 309 -52.57 16.00 45.06
C HIS A 309 -53.92 16.69 44.83
N PRO A 310 -55.08 16.02 44.94
CA PRO A 310 -56.35 16.71 44.86
C PRO A 310 -56.39 17.78 45.96
N PRO A 311 -56.92 18.99 45.68
CA PRO A 311 -56.93 20.06 46.66
C PRO A 311 -57.68 19.61 47.92
N ALA A 312 -57.05 19.80 49.08
CA ALA A 312 -57.63 19.47 50.37
C ALA A 312 -58.98 20.19 50.53
N GLY A 313 -60.05 19.41 50.59
CA GLY A 313 -61.39 19.93 50.83
C GLY A 313 -61.44 20.66 52.18
N LEU A 314 -61.75 21.95 52.13
CA LEU A 314 -61.93 22.81 53.28
C LEU A 314 -63.14 22.31 54.10
N ARG A 315 -62.90 21.60 55.22
CA ARG A 315 -63.95 21.29 56.20
C ARG A 315 -64.28 22.55 57.00
N VAL A 316 -65.38 23.22 56.65
CA VAL A 316 -65.99 24.25 57.49
C VAL A 316 -66.69 23.55 58.66
N ARG A 317 -66.20 23.76 59.88
CA ARG A 317 -66.92 23.40 61.11
C ARG A 317 -67.94 24.50 61.43
N ARG A 318 -69.20 24.12 61.63
CA ARG A 318 -70.14 24.79 62.52
C ARG A 318 -70.62 23.78 63.54
#